data_AF-D8RV18-F1
#
_entry.id   AF-D8RV18-F1
#
_cell.length_a   1.000
_cell.length_b   1.000
_cell.length_c   1.000
_cell.angle_alpha   90.00
_cell.angle_beta   90.00
_cell.angle_gamma   90.00
#
_symmetry.space_group_name_H-M   'P 1'
#
loop_
_entity.id
_entity.type
_entity.pdbx_description
1 polymer ?
#
loop_
_entity_poly.entity_id
_entity_poly.type
_entity_poly.pdbx_seq_one_letter_code
_entity_poly.pdbx_strand_id
1 'polypeptide(L)'
;VNPDAVTSSHHALLQGVLGSVKAARESLGFSYRHGFSGFSARLTEEQAARISGLPNVLSVFPNEIHTVHTTNSWETLSLEATESSWLWKEAKYCKDVIIGVLDSG
;
A
#
# COMPACT_ATOMS: atom_id res chain seq x y z
N VAL A 1 8.74 7.06 14.61
CA VAL A 1 9.79 6.02 14.50
C VAL A 1 10.85 6.52 13.54
N ASN A 2 12.15 6.32 13.82
CA ASN A 2 13.23 6.70 12.91
C ASN A 2 13.20 5.82 11.63
N PRO A 3 13.09 6.39 10.42
CA PRO A 3 13.03 5.61 9.16
C PRO A 3 14.25 4.72 8.91
N ASP A 4 15.43 5.12 9.36
CA ASP A 4 16.66 4.33 9.19
C ASP A 4 16.68 3.12 10.14
N ALA A 5 16.10 3.28 11.33
CA ALA A 5 15.94 2.18 12.28
C ALA A 5 14.96 1.11 11.75
N VAL A 6 13.88 1.52 11.09
CA VAL A 6 12.92 0.61 10.42
C VAL A 6 13.60 -0.14 9.27
N THR A 7 14.38 0.56 8.45
CA THR A 7 15.10 -0.09 7.35
C THR A 7 16.12 -1.09 7.88
N SER A 8 16.80 -0.76 8.99
CA SER A 8 17.74 -1.67 9.65
C SER A 8 17.05 -2.91 10.21
N SER A 9 15.86 -2.78 10.79
CA SER A 9 15.10 -3.94 11.29
C SER A 9 14.61 -4.85 10.17
N HIS A 10 14.20 -4.28 9.03
CA HIS A 10 13.85 -5.07 7.84
C HIS A 10 15.04 -5.90 7.33
N HIS A 11 16.24 -5.31 7.26
CA HIS A 11 17.45 -6.04 6.92
C HIS A 11 17.78 -7.14 7.92
N ALA A 12 17.66 -6.88 9.22
CA ALA A 12 17.93 -7.87 10.26
C ALA A 12 16.99 -9.08 10.17
N LEU A 13 15.69 -8.83 9.90
CA LEU A 13 14.69 -9.88 9.71
C LEU A 13 15.04 -10.75 8.50
N LEU A 14 15.31 -10.12 7.34
CA LEU A 14 15.72 -10.82 6.12
C LEU A 14 17.01 -11.61 6.32
N GLN A 15 18.00 -11.04 7.02
CA GLN A 15 19.25 -11.74 7.33
C GLN A 15 19.00 -12.97 8.20
N GLY A 16 18.11 -12.90 9.19
CA GLY A 16 17.74 -14.03 10.04
C GLY A 16 17.15 -15.20 9.25
N VAL A 17 16.39 -14.91 8.18
CA VAL A 17 15.77 -15.95 7.34
C VAL A 17 16.73 -16.46 6.27
N LEU A 18 17.44 -15.56 5.60
CA LEU A 18 18.31 -15.89 4.46
C LEU A 18 19.72 -16.32 4.86
N GLY A 19 20.11 -16.11 6.13
CA GLY A 19 21.40 -16.53 6.68
C GLY A 19 22.60 -15.72 6.19
N SER A 20 22.40 -14.67 5.37
CA SER A 20 23.48 -13.87 4.80
C SER A 20 23.08 -12.40 4.67
N VAL A 21 23.98 -11.50 5.09
CA VAL A 21 23.83 -10.04 4.93
C VAL A 21 23.74 -9.67 3.45
N LYS A 22 24.54 -10.33 2.60
CA LYS A 22 24.54 -10.09 1.16
C LYS A 22 23.19 -10.49 0.55
N ALA A 23 22.70 -11.69 0.87
CA ALA A 23 21.40 -12.15 0.40
C ALA A 23 20.26 -11.26 0.88
N ALA A 24 20.28 -10.82 2.14
CA ALA A 24 19.30 -9.88 2.67
C ALA A 24 19.28 -8.56 1.91
N ARG A 25 20.45 -7.98 1.60
CA ARG A 25 20.57 -6.75 0.81
C ARG A 25 20.09 -6.92 -0.63
N GLU A 26 20.42 -8.03 -1.27
CA GLU A 26 20.04 -8.32 -2.66
C GLU A 26 18.55 -8.69 -2.81
N SER A 27 17.96 -9.28 -1.78
CA SER A 27 16.54 -9.67 -1.77
C SER A 27 15.60 -8.50 -1.52
N LEU A 28 16.03 -7.46 -0.79
CA LEU A 28 15.17 -6.34 -0.42
C LEU A 28 14.83 -5.50 -1.66
N GLY A 29 13.54 -5.40 -1.97
CA GLY A 29 13.02 -4.52 -3.01
C GLY A 29 12.82 -3.11 -2.49
N PHE A 30 11.85 -2.94 -1.58
CA PHE A 30 11.53 -1.64 -0.99
C PHE A 30 11.24 -1.76 0.51
N SER A 31 11.59 -0.71 1.26
CA SER A 31 11.33 -0.57 2.69
C SER A 31 10.27 0.52 2.90
N TYR A 32 9.07 0.13 3.30
CA TYR A 32 7.98 1.02 3.69
C TYR A 32 8.18 1.44 5.15
N ARG A 33 8.40 2.75 5.35
CA ARG A 33 8.83 3.35 6.62
C ARG A 33 7.92 4.49 7.09
N HIS A 34 6.91 4.82 6.28
CA HIS A 34 5.97 5.90 6.51
C HIS A 34 4.54 5.33 6.43
N GLY A 35 3.67 5.69 7.37
CA GLY A 35 2.32 5.12 7.49
C GLY A 35 2.29 3.73 8.12
N PHE A 36 3.13 2.81 7.65
CA PHE A 36 3.30 1.46 8.22
C PHE A 36 4.76 0.98 8.12
N SER A 37 5.10 -0.04 8.90
CA SER A 37 6.40 -0.72 8.86
C SER A 37 6.25 -2.01 8.04
N GLY A 38 6.84 -2.06 6.86
CA GLY A 38 6.81 -3.24 6.01
C GLY A 38 7.86 -3.19 4.91
N PHE A 39 8.05 -4.28 4.18
CA PHE A 39 8.99 -4.32 3.07
C PHE A 39 8.51 -5.29 1.98
N SER A 40 8.98 -5.08 0.76
CA SER A 40 8.90 -6.07 -0.32
C SER A 40 10.27 -6.71 -0.51
N ALA A 41 10.29 -8.02 -0.78
CA ALA A 41 11.52 -8.75 -1.02
C ALA A 41 11.29 -9.89 -2.02
N ARG A 42 12.36 -10.25 -2.76
CA ARG A 42 12.40 -11.43 -3.63
C ARG A 42 12.77 -12.64 -2.79
N LEU A 43 11.84 -13.58 -2.65
CA LEU A 43 11.95 -14.75 -1.79
C LEU A 43 11.38 -15.97 -2.51
N THR A 44 11.85 -17.16 -2.14
CA THR A 44 11.14 -18.40 -2.49
C THR A 44 9.90 -18.58 -1.62
N GLU A 45 8.98 -19.47 -2.03
CA GLU A 45 7.78 -19.76 -1.26
C GLU A 45 8.10 -20.27 0.15
N GLU A 46 9.14 -21.10 0.29
CA GLU A 46 9.59 -21.63 1.58
C GLU A 46 10.15 -20.52 2.48
N GLN A 47 10.87 -19.56 1.90
CA GLN A 47 11.40 -18.40 2.63
C GLN A 47 10.26 -17.49 3.09
N ALA A 48 9.26 -17.24 2.23
CA ALA A 48 8.08 -16.46 2.57
C ALA A 48 7.26 -17.12 3.69
N ALA A 49 7.06 -18.44 3.64
CA ALA A 49 6.39 -19.22 4.67
C ALA A 49 7.13 -19.19 6.02
N ARG A 50 8.48 -19.16 6.00
CA ARG A 50 9.27 -18.98 7.23
C ARG A 50 9.08 -17.58 7.83
N ILE A 51 8.99 -16.54 7.00
CA ILE A 51 8.75 -15.16 7.45
C ILE A 51 7.34 -15.02 8.03
N SER A 52 6.32 -15.61 7.41
CA SER A 52 4.93 -15.50 7.88
C SER A 52 4.71 -16.14 9.26
N GLY A 53 5.55 -17.10 9.66
CA GLY A 53 5.52 -17.71 10.99
C GLY A 53 6.24 -16.91 12.09
N LEU A 54 6.88 -15.79 11.77
CA LEU A 54 7.61 -15.00 12.77
C LEU A 54 6.65 -14.13 13.61
N PRO A 55 6.81 -14.07 14.94
CA PRO A 55 5.89 -13.34 15.83
C PRO A 55 5.88 -11.83 15.61
N ASN A 56 6.90 -11.28 14.96
CA ASN A 56 7.02 -9.86 14.63
C ASN A 56 6.58 -9.54 13.19
N VAL A 57 5.94 -10.50 12.50
CA VAL A 57 5.39 -10.33 11.15
C VAL A 57 3.87 -10.44 11.23
N LEU A 58 3.17 -9.39 10.80
CA LEU A 58 1.70 -9.37 10.83
C LEU A 58 1.09 -10.18 9.68
N SER A 59 1.62 -10.02 8.46
CA SER A 59 1.11 -10.66 7.24
C SER A 59 2.17 -10.70 6.16
N VAL A 60 2.12 -11.72 5.31
CA VAL A 60 2.94 -11.86 4.09
C VAL A 60 2.01 -12.17 2.94
N PHE A 61 2.14 -11.43 1.84
CA PHE A 61 1.36 -11.63 0.63
C PHE A 61 2.25 -11.44 -0.62
N PRO A 62 1.91 -12.08 -1.75
CA PRO A 62 2.60 -11.87 -3.02
C PRO A 62 2.58 -10.40 -3.43
N ASN A 63 3.70 -9.90 -3.96
CA ASN A 63 3.76 -8.55 -4.51
C ASN A 63 3.21 -8.55 -5.93
N GLU A 64 2.04 -7.95 -6.13
CA GLU A 64 1.38 -7.84 -7.44
C GLU A 64 1.58 -6.44 -8.04
N ILE A 65 1.73 -6.37 -9.36
CA ILE A 65 1.69 -5.10 -10.08
C ILE A 65 0.22 -4.78 -10.28
N HIS A 66 -0.27 -3.76 -9.58
CA HIS A 66 -1.60 -3.22 -9.81
C HIS A 66 -1.54 -2.18 -10.94
N THR A 67 -2.32 -2.41 -11.99
CA THR A 67 -2.58 -1.39 -13.00
C THR A 67 -3.66 -0.46 -12.45
N VAL A 68 -3.32 0.80 -12.25
CA VAL A 68 -4.26 1.87 -11.86
C VAL A 68 -5.25 2.05 -13.02
N HIS A 69 -6.54 1.87 -12.78
CA HIS A 69 -7.62 1.99 -13.76
C HIS A 69 -8.18 3.42 -13.91
N THR A 70 -7.79 4.41 -13.10
CA THR A 70 -8.44 5.73 -13.09
C THR A 70 -7.46 6.90 -13.29
N THR A 71 -7.62 7.60 -14.41
CA THR A 71 -7.00 8.92 -14.67
C THR A 71 -7.97 10.08 -14.53
N ASN A 72 -9.23 9.87 -14.13
CA ASN A 72 -10.21 10.96 -14.08
C ASN A 72 -11.38 10.70 -13.09
N SER A 73 -11.09 10.70 -11.78
CA SER A 73 -12.06 10.40 -10.71
C SER A 73 -13.34 11.28 -10.73
N TRP A 74 -13.30 12.45 -11.37
CA TRP A 74 -14.47 13.35 -11.46
C TRP A 74 -15.46 12.95 -12.56
N GLU A 75 -14.97 12.48 -13.70
CA GLU A 75 -15.82 11.96 -14.80
C GLU A 75 -16.48 10.62 -14.39
N THR A 76 -15.74 9.75 -13.71
CA THR A 76 -16.25 8.44 -13.24
C THR A 76 -17.41 8.59 -12.25
N LEU A 77 -17.38 9.61 -11.40
CA LEU A 77 -18.47 9.89 -10.47
C LEU A 77 -19.64 10.63 -11.13
N SER A 78 -19.55 10.95 -12.44
CA SER A 78 -20.52 11.78 -13.16
C SER A 78 -20.86 13.08 -12.41
N LEU A 79 -19.92 13.60 -11.64
CA LEU A 79 -20.09 14.81 -10.83
C LEU A 79 -19.85 16.08 -11.65
N GLU A 80 -19.92 16.00 -12.98
CA GLU A 80 -19.96 17.19 -13.81
C GLU A 80 -21.20 18.00 -13.45
N ALA A 81 -21.00 19.02 -12.63
CA ALA A 81 -22.00 19.99 -12.28
C ALA A 81 -22.30 20.82 -13.52
N THR A 82 -23.17 20.29 -14.38
CA THR A 82 -23.88 21.13 -15.34
C THR A 82 -24.89 21.94 -14.54
N GLU A 83 -24.84 23.26 -14.66
CA GLU A 83 -25.76 24.24 -14.04
C GLU A 83 -27.27 23.91 -14.23
N SER A 84 -27.57 23.01 -15.17
CA SER A 84 -28.89 22.51 -15.53
C SER A 84 -29.33 21.20 -14.86
N SER A 85 -28.46 20.50 -14.12
CA SER A 85 -28.86 19.25 -13.47
C SER A 85 -29.70 19.52 -12.21
N TRP A 86 -31.01 19.29 -12.32
CA TRP A 86 -32.01 19.44 -11.25
C TRP A 86 -31.62 18.71 -9.96
N LEU A 87 -30.89 17.60 -10.09
CA LEU A 87 -30.42 16.77 -8.99
C LEU A 87 -29.54 17.56 -8.00
N TRP A 88 -28.67 18.44 -8.50
CA TRP A 88 -27.82 19.29 -7.66
C TRP A 88 -28.62 20.33 -6.87
N LYS A 89 -29.65 20.90 -7.48
CA LYS A 89 -30.54 21.87 -6.80
C LYS A 89 -31.35 21.20 -5.69
N GLU A 90 -31.86 19.99 -5.94
CA GLU A 90 -32.61 19.21 -4.94
C GLU A 90 -31.71 18.74 -3.78
N ALA A 91 -30.49 18.31 -4.09
CA ALA A 91 -29.48 17.95 -3.10
C ALA A 91 -28.83 19.15 -2.39
N LYS A 92 -29.30 20.39 -2.65
CA LYS A 92 -28.73 21.65 -2.13
C LYS A 92 -27.21 21.75 -2.36
N TYR A 93 -26.74 21.29 -3.52
CA TYR A 93 -25.34 21.30 -3.93
C TYR A 93 -24.40 20.63 -2.92
N CYS A 94 -24.90 19.60 -2.22
CA CYS A 94 -24.15 18.90 -1.17
C CYS A 94 -23.66 19.83 -0.04
N LYS A 95 -24.39 20.94 0.22
CA LYS A 95 -24.06 21.86 1.32
C LYS A 95 -24.00 21.08 2.64
N ASP A 96 -22.87 21.23 3.34
CA ASP A 96 -22.56 20.56 4.62
C ASP A 96 -22.42 19.02 4.53
N VAL A 97 -22.19 18.47 3.34
CA VAL A 97 -21.95 17.03 3.11
C VAL A 97 -20.52 16.80 2.59
N ILE A 98 -19.80 15.85 3.19
CA ILE A 98 -18.50 15.37 2.70
C ILE A 98 -18.70 13.97 2.13
N ILE A 99 -18.39 13.77 0.85
CA ILE A 99 -18.36 12.46 0.21
C ILE A 99 -16.89 12.05 0.07
N GLY A 100 -16.48 11.06 0.86
CA GLY A 100 -15.19 10.40 0.71
C GLY A 100 -15.33 9.21 -0.22
N VAL A 101 -14.61 9.22 -1.35
CA VAL A 101 -14.51 8.08 -2.25
C VAL A 101 -13.14 7.45 -2.04
N LEU A 102 -13.11 6.22 -1.51
CA LEU A 102 -11.90 5.41 -1.46
C LEU A 102 -11.82 4.62 -2.75
N ASP A 103 -11.12 5.19 -3.72
CA ASP A 103 -10.80 4.53 -4.98
C ASP A 103 -9.55 3.65 -4.79
N SER A 104 -9.57 2.45 -5.35
CA SER A 104 -8.38 1.57 -5.39
C SER A 104 -7.34 2.03 -6.41
N GLY A 105 -7.70 3.06 -7.20
CA GLY A 105 -6.97 3.50 -8.37
C GLY A 105 -7.43 2.76 -9.61
#